data_AF-A0A2M7XGX8-F1
#
_entry.id   AF-A0A2M7XGX8-F1
#
_cell.length_a   1.000
_cell.length_b   1.000
_cell.length_c   1.000
_cell.angle_alpha   90.00
_cell.angle_beta   90.00
_cell.angle_gamma   90.00
#
_symmetry.space_group_name_H-M   'P 1'
#
loop_
_entity.id
_entity.type
_entity.pdbx_description
1 polymer ?
#
loop_
_entity_poly.entity_id
_entity_poly.type
_entity_poly.pdbx_seq_one_letter_code
_entity_poly.pdbx_strand_id
1 'polypeptide(L)'
;MNLPLVYLLIPYLIIAFFGLLMFAFNFYHIAKFGLQSPKTTYVLGLYILAFVGVIIISLSIISQYNWLDNISINGIFNIQTANKQLFL
;
A
#
# COMPACT_ATOMS: atom_id res chain seq x y z
N MET A 1 -13.01 -19.70 12.91
CA MET A 1 -12.32 -20.22 11.72
C MET A 1 -11.01 -19.46 11.59
N ASN A 2 -9.90 -20.17 11.45
CA ASN A 2 -8.56 -19.59 11.33
C ASN A 2 -8.17 -19.61 9.85
N LEU A 3 -7.67 -18.48 9.34
CA LEU A 3 -7.16 -18.33 7.98
C LEU A 3 -5.65 -18.06 8.05
N PRO A 4 -4.85 -18.73 7.21
CA PRO A 4 -3.47 -18.32 6.96
C PRO A 4 -3.39 -16.84 6.56
N LEU A 5 -2.51 -16.07 7.22
CA LEU A 5 -2.32 -14.65 6.95
C LEU A 5 -1.90 -14.38 5.50
N VAL A 6 -1.19 -15.34 4.87
CA VAL A 6 -0.79 -15.30 3.46
C VAL A 6 -1.97 -15.04 2.51
N TYR A 7 -3.19 -15.44 2.85
CA TYR A 7 -4.35 -15.18 1.99
C TYR A 7 -4.72 -13.69 1.91
N LEU A 8 -4.33 -12.88 2.90
CA LEU A 8 -4.49 -11.43 2.84
C LEU A 8 -3.46 -10.75 1.93
N LEU A 9 -2.36 -11.44 1.55
CA LEU A 9 -1.44 -10.90 0.53
C LEU A 9 -2.11 -10.81 -0.83
N ILE A 10 -3.02 -11.72 -1.16
CA ILE A 10 -3.67 -11.75 -2.47
C ILE A 10 -4.42 -10.43 -2.76
N PRO A 11 -5.39 -9.99 -1.92
CA PRO A 11 -6.07 -8.71 -2.16
C PRO A 11 -5.11 -7.52 -2.09
N TYR A 12 -4.11 -7.55 -1.20
CA TYR A 12 -3.08 -6.51 -1.16
C TYR A 12 -2.30 -6.41 -2.48
N LEU A 13 -1.83 -7.53 -3.03
CA LEU A 13 -1.08 -7.57 -4.29
C LEU A 13 -1.93 -7.10 -5.47
N ILE A 14 -3.22 -7.42 -5.48
CA ILE A 14 -4.17 -6.92 -6.49
C ILE A 14 -4.25 -5.39 -6.42
N ILE A 15 -4.46 -4.82 -5.23
CA ILE A 15 -4.55 -3.36 -5.05
C ILE A 15 -3.22 -2.69 -5.41
N ALA A 16 -2.09 -3.25 -4.97
CA ALA A 16 -0.76 -2.74 -5.28
C ALA A 16 -0.47 -2.76 -6.79
N PHE A 17 -0.88 -3.82 -7.49
CA PHE A 17 -0.74 -3.94 -8.93
C PHE A 17 -1.56 -2.86 -9.68
N PHE A 18 -2.83 -2.66 -9.31
CA PHE A 18 -3.63 -1.57 -9.87
C PHE A 18 -3.04 -0.19 -9.56
N GLY A 19 -2.53 0.02 -8.35
CA GLY A 19 -1.83 1.24 -7.97
C GLY A 19 -0.61 1.51 -8.83
N LEU A 20 0.21 0.48 -9.09
CA LEU A 20 1.36 0.55 -9.98
C LEU A 20 0.95 0.88 -11.42
N LEU A 21 -0.09 0.22 -11.95
CA LEU A 21 -0.60 0.51 -13.31
C LEU A 21 -1.06 1.96 -13.44
N MET A 22 -1.83 2.46 -12.47
CA MET A 22 -2.28 3.85 -12.45
C MET A 22 -1.10 4.82 -12.34
N PHE A 23 -0.11 4.52 -11.50
CA PHE A 23 1.10 5.31 -11.39
C PHE A 23 1.85 5.35 -12.74
N ALA A 24 2.10 4.19 -13.35
CA ALA A 24 2.82 4.07 -14.61
C ALA A 24 2.10 4.81 -15.75
N PHE A 25 0.78 4.69 -15.83
CA PHE A 25 -0.03 5.42 -16.80
C PHE A 25 0.07 6.93 -16.63
N ASN A 26 -0.10 7.44 -15.41
CA ASN A 26 -0.01 8.87 -15.12
C ASN A 26 1.40 9.41 -15.36
N PHE A 27 2.42 8.66 -14.95
CA PHE A 27 3.81 8.99 -15.19
C PHE A 27 4.08 9.11 -16.70
N TYR A 28 3.68 8.11 -17.49
CA TYR A 28 3.83 8.13 -18.95
C TYR A 28 3.09 9.31 -19.57
N HIS A 29 1.85 9.56 -19.15
CA HIS A 29 1.03 10.65 -19.69
C HIS A 29 1.67 12.02 -19.43
N ILE A 30 2.14 12.27 -18.20
CA ILE A 30 2.81 13.53 -17.85
C ILE A 30 4.15 13.65 -18.56
N ALA A 31 4.95 12.58 -18.61
CA ALA A 31 6.25 12.59 -19.27
C ALA A 31 6.13 12.86 -20.78
N LYS A 32 5.12 12.28 -21.43
CA LYS A 32 4.93 12.41 -22.88
C LYS A 32 4.22 13.70 -23.29
N PHE A 33 3.21 14.14 -22.53
CA PHE A 33 2.33 15.24 -22.94
C PHE A 33 2.37 16.46 -22.02
N GLY A 34 2.85 16.30 -20.78
CA GLY A 34 2.75 17.31 -19.73
C GLY A 34 4.01 18.17 -19.52
N LEU A 35 5.19 17.75 -20.00
CA LEU A 35 6.48 18.43 -19.76
C LEU A 35 6.66 19.73 -20.57
N GLN A 36 5.65 20.60 -20.56
CA GLN A 36 5.67 21.90 -21.23
C GLN A 36 6.20 23.03 -20.34
N SER A 37 6.38 22.79 -19.03
CA SER A 37 6.88 23.80 -18.09
C SER A 37 7.62 23.18 -16.90
N PRO A 38 8.49 23.95 -16.20
CA PRO A 38 9.17 23.50 -14.98
C PRO A 38 8.20 23.09 -13.86
N LYS A 39 7.00 23.69 -13.82
CA LYS A 39 5.96 23.33 -12.84
C LYS A 39 5.51 21.89 -13.02
N THR A 40 5.40 21.41 -14.25
CA THR A 40 5.01 20.03 -14.53
C THR A 40 6.08 19.04 -14.09
N THR A 41 7.36 19.39 -14.26
CA THR A 41 8.49 18.58 -13.77
C THR A 41 8.47 18.46 -12.25
N TYR A 42 8.17 19.55 -11.55
CA TYR A 42 8.03 19.53 -10.09
C TYR A 42 6.89 18.62 -9.63
N VAL A 43 5.72 18.71 -10.28
CA VAL A 43 4.58 17.81 -10.01
C VAL A 43 4.95 16.35 -10.26
N LEU A 44 5.67 16.06 -11.36
CA LEU A 44 6.15 14.71 -11.65
C LEU A 44 7.09 14.18 -10.55
N GLY A 45 7.99 15.04 -10.07
CA GLY A 45 8.89 14.71 -8.95
C GLY A 45 8.13 14.38 -7.67
N LEU A 46 7.16 15.21 -7.28
CA LEU A 46 6.29 14.94 -6.13
C LEU A 46 5.50 13.64 -6.29
N TYR A 47 5.04 13.36 -7.51
CA TYR A 47 4.30 12.14 -7.81
C TYR A 47 5.16 10.87 -7.61
N ILE A 48 6.41 10.89 -8.09
CA ILE A 48 7.38 9.80 -7.87
C ILE A 48 7.67 9.65 -6.37
N LEU A 49 7.95 10.75 -5.67
CA LEU A 49 8.26 10.72 -4.23
C LEU A 49 7.09 10.14 -3.42
N ALA A 50 5.86 10.52 -3.72
CA ALA A 50 4.67 9.99 -3.07
C ALA A 50 4.54 8.47 -3.29
N PHE A 51 4.73 8.01 -4.54
CA PHE A 51 4.64 6.58 -4.87
C PHE A 51 5.74 5.76 -4.17
N VAL A 52 6.98 6.24 -4.18
CA VAL A 52 8.09 5.62 -3.46
C VAL A 52 7.82 5.58 -1.96
N GLY A 53 7.29 6.67 -1.39
CA GLY A 53 6.90 6.74 0.02
C GLY A 53 5.86 5.68 0.39
N VAL A 54 4.82 5.51 -0.43
CA VAL A 54 3.80 4.47 -0.24
C VAL A 54 4.44 3.07 -0.24
N ILE A 55 5.34 2.78 -1.19
CA ILE A 55 6.03 1.49 -1.25
C ILE A 55 6.87 1.24 0.01
N ILE A 56 7.69 2.22 0.41
CA ILE A 56 8.56 2.10 1.59
C ILE A 56 7.75 1.85 2.85
N ILE A 57 6.69 2.64 3.07
CA ILE A 57 5.82 2.49 4.25
C ILE A 57 5.12 1.13 4.21
N SER A 58 4.61 0.72 3.05
CA SER A 58 3.94 -0.57 2.91
C SER A 58 4.88 -1.74 3.20
N LEU A 59 6.11 -1.72 2.66
CA LEU A 59 7.12 -2.74 2.93
C LEU A 59 7.53 -2.76 4.41
N SER A 60 7.70 -1.59 5.02
CA SER A 60 7.99 -1.47 6.46
C SER A 60 6.92 -2.15 7.31
N ILE A 61 5.64 -1.89 7.03
CA ILE A 61 4.51 -2.49 7.75
C ILE A 61 4.46 -4.02 7.51
N ILE A 62 4.50 -4.45 6.25
CA ILE A 62 4.39 -5.88 5.86
C ILE A 62 5.56 -6.72 6.38
N SER A 63 6.75 -6.13 6.51
CA SER A 63 7.95 -6.83 7.02
C SER A 63 7.86 -7.18 8.50
N GLN A 64 6.96 -6.55 9.26
CA GLN A 64 6.78 -6.81 10.70
C GLN A 64 5.92 -8.05 10.98
N TYR A 65 5.25 -8.61 9.96
CA TYR A 65 4.36 -9.75 10.12
C TYR A 65 5.05 -11.06 9.73
N ASN A 66 4.81 -12.11 10.51
CA ASN A 66 5.14 -13.47 10.10
C ASN A 66 4.01 -14.04 9.24
N TRP A 67 4.25 -14.15 7.93
CA TRP A 67 3.24 -14.57 6.95
C TRP A 67 2.80 -16.03 7.07
N LEU A 68 3.51 -16.83 7.86
CA LEU A 68 3.14 -18.21 8.18
C LEU A 68 2.12 -18.31 9.34
N ASP A 69 1.83 -17.18 10.01
CA ASP A 69 0.87 -17.16 11.11
C ASP A 69 -0.57 -17.30 10.61
N ASN A 70 -1.44 -17.76 11.51
CA ASN A 70 -2.87 -17.86 11.28
C ASN A 70 -3.60 -16.71 12.00
N ILE A 71 -4.58 -16.12 11.34
CA ILE A 71 -5.48 -15.12 11.91
C ILE A 71 -6.87 -15.70 12.14
N SER A 72 -7.50 -15.33 13.26
CA SER A 72 -8.89 -15.66 13.50
C SER A 72 -9.79 -14.69 12.75
N ILE A 73 -10.72 -15.20 11.92
CA ILE A 73 -11.68 -14.38 11.18
C ILE A 73 -12.49 -13.46 12.11
N ASN A 74 -12.83 -13.96 13.30
CA ASN A 74 -13.58 -13.19 14.29
C ASN A 74 -12.78 -12.01 14.86
N GLY A 75 -11.44 -12.06 14.79
CA GLY A 75 -10.56 -10.96 15.19
C GLY A 75 -10.40 -9.88 14.12
N ILE A 76 -10.59 -10.23 12.84
CA ILE A 76 -10.50 -9.28 11.71
C ILE A 76 -11.68 -8.29 11.73
N PHE A 77 -12.88 -8.77 12.08
CA PHE A 77 -14.10 -7.95 12.10
C PHE A 77 -14.38 -7.31 13.48
N ASN A 78 -13.73 -7.76 14.55
CA ASN A 78 -13.83 -7.15 15.88
C ASN A 78 -12.72 -6.11 16.12
N ILE A 79 -12.83 -4.97 15.43
CA ILE A 79 -11.94 -3.81 15.62
C ILE A 79 -12.16 -3.15 17.01
N GLN A 80 -13.22 -3.51 17.75
CA GLN A 80 -13.54 -2.94 19.06
C GLN A 80 -12.60 -3.39 20.21
N THR A 81 -11.81 -4.44 20.06
CA THR A 81 -10.98 -4.99 21.16
C THR A 81 -9.50 -4.63 21.11
N ALA A 82 -8.97 -4.11 19.99
CA ALA A 82 -7.54 -3.77 19.88
C ALA A 82 -7.15 -2.51 20.69
N ASN A 83 -8.09 -1.60 20.97
CA ASN A 83 -7.82 -0.39 21.75
C ASN A 83 -7.79 -0.60 23.27
N LYS A 84 -8.07 -1.80 23.78
CA LYS A 84 -8.12 -2.07 25.23
C LYS A 84 -6.87 -2.71 25.81
N GLN A 85 -5.93 -3.17 24.98
CA GLN A 85 -4.70 -3.84 25.43
C GLN A 85 -3.44 -2.97 25.34
N LEU A 86 -3.53 -1.74 24.85
CA LEU A 86 -2.43 -0.76 24.82
C LEU A 86 -2.45 0.20 26.03
N PHE A 87 -3.38 0.02 26.97
CA PHE A 87 -3.55 0.86 28.16
C PHE A 87 -3.70 0.07 29.48
N LEU A 88 -3.20 -1.16 29.55
CA LEU A 88 -3.00 -1.90 30.80
C LEU A 88 -1.59 -2.48 30.85
#